data_AF-A0A7W0G034-F1
#
_entry.id   AF-A0A7W0G034-F1
#
_cell.length_a   1.000
_cell.length_b   1.000
_cell.length_c   1.000
_cell.angle_alpha   90.00
_cell.angle_beta   90.00
_cell.angle_gamma   90.00
#
_symmetry.space_group_name_H-M   'P 1'
#
loop_
_entity.id
_entity.type
_entity.pdbx_description
1 polymer ?
#
loop_
_entity_poly.entity_id
_entity_poly.type
_entity_poly.pdbx_seq_one_letter_code
_entity_poly.pdbx_strand_id
1 'polypeptide(L)'
;MKKFEEVLALYRRHGWQLARVLMSEESRGGLPQSVGVGADLFGDVPVNESVVDAMWFRREAQEGREAWELRLVGDPPFALLEVFEPDEAEEDREDVRREMEARLRERAAPPA
;
A
#
# COMPACT_ATOMS: atom_id res chain seq x y z
N MET A 1 -13.07 -5.24 2.09
CA MET A 1 -13.25 -4.64 0.75
C MET A 1 -13.64 -3.17 0.75
N LYS A 2 -14.81 -2.76 1.27
CA LYS A 2 -15.27 -1.34 1.24
C LYS A 2 -14.21 -0.29 1.65
N LYS A 3 -13.44 -0.53 2.70
CA LYS A 3 -12.37 0.38 3.14
C LYS A 3 -11.23 0.55 2.12
N PHE A 4 -10.86 -0.52 1.40
CA PHE A 4 -9.86 -0.43 0.33
C PHE A 4 -10.37 0.47 -0.80
N GLU A 5 -11.65 0.35 -1.17
CA GLU A 5 -12.28 1.18 -2.20
C GLU A 5 -12.31 2.65 -1.79
N GLU A 6 -12.68 2.94 -0.54
CA GLU A 6 -12.73 4.29 0.02
C GLU A 6 -11.34 4.94 0.05
N VAL A 7 -10.32 4.22 0.53
CA VAL A 7 -8.93 4.69 0.53
C VAL A 7 -8.44 4.91 -0.90
N LEU A 8 -8.65 3.96 -1.81
CA LEU A 8 -8.23 4.09 -3.20
C LEU A 8 -8.88 5.30 -3.89
N ALA A 9 -10.19 5.50 -3.70
CA ALA A 9 -10.92 6.62 -4.28
C ALA A 9 -10.41 7.97 -3.74
N LEU A 10 -10.10 8.05 -2.44
CA LEU A 10 -9.54 9.24 -1.81
C LEU A 10 -8.18 9.58 -2.43
N TYR A 11 -7.26 8.62 -2.53
CA TYR A 11 -5.90 8.87 -3.00
C TYR A 11 -5.87 9.23 -4.49
N ARG A 12 -6.66 8.54 -5.31
CA ARG A 12 -6.83 8.88 -6.74
C ARG A 12 -7.31 10.31 -6.94
N ARG A 13 -8.26 10.78 -6.11
CA ARG A 13 -8.74 12.18 -6.16
C ARG A 13 -7.62 13.20 -5.90
N HIS A 14 -6.60 12.82 -5.13
CA HIS A 14 -5.45 13.67 -4.80
C HIS A 14 -4.21 13.40 -5.68
N GLY A 15 -4.39 12.73 -6.81
CA GLY A 15 -3.33 12.50 -7.81
C GLY A 15 -2.33 11.41 -7.45
N TRP A 16 -2.62 10.59 -6.43
CA TRP A 16 -1.80 9.44 -6.09
C TRP A 16 -2.18 8.24 -6.95
N GLN A 17 -1.17 7.43 -7.31
CA GLN A 17 -1.31 6.22 -8.08
C GLN A 17 -1.11 5.01 -7.17
N LEU A 18 -1.98 4.01 -7.27
CA LEU A 18 -1.82 2.75 -6.56
C LEU A 18 -0.65 1.96 -7.18
N ALA A 19 0.30 1.54 -6.35
CA ALA A 19 1.51 0.84 -6.78
C ALA A 19 1.54 -0.64 -6.35
N ARG A 20 1.09 -0.94 -5.12
CA ARG A 20 1.02 -2.31 -4.57
C ARG A 20 -0.10 -2.40 -3.52
N VAL A 21 -0.64 -3.58 -3.29
CA VAL A 21 -1.58 -3.86 -2.20
C VAL A 21 -0.98 -4.91 -1.29
N LEU A 22 -1.07 -4.70 0.02
CA LEU A 22 -0.77 -5.69 1.03
C LEU A 22 -2.10 -6.18 1.60
N MET A 23 -2.32 -7.50 1.60
CA MET A 23 -3.60 -8.05 2.02
C MET A 23 -3.43 -9.26 2.93
N SER A 24 -4.18 -9.25 4.04
CA SER A 24 -4.29 -10.37 4.97
C SER A 24 -5.03 -11.55 4.38
N GLU A 25 -4.72 -12.76 4.87
CA GLU A 25 -5.45 -13.97 4.50
C GLU A 25 -6.94 -13.85 4.82
N GLU A 26 -7.29 -13.22 5.95
CA GLU A 26 -8.68 -12.94 6.33
C GLU A 26 -9.39 -12.07 5.29
N SER A 27 -8.77 -10.96 4.88
CA SER A 27 -9.33 -10.08 3.85
C SER A 27 -9.38 -10.74 2.46
N ARG A 28 -8.44 -11.64 2.15
CA ARG A 28 -8.44 -12.44 0.91
C ARG A 28 -9.53 -13.51 0.92
N GLY A 29 -9.77 -14.17 2.06
CA GLY A 29 -10.79 -15.21 2.21
C GLY A 29 -12.22 -14.71 1.96
N GLY A 30 -12.44 -13.40 2.08
CA GLY A 30 -13.68 -12.73 1.71
C GLY A 30 -13.87 -12.45 0.21
N LEU A 31 -12.89 -12.79 -0.66
CA LEU A 31 -12.95 -12.56 -2.10
C LEU A 31 -13.48 -13.80 -2.86
N PRO A 32 -14.34 -13.63 -3.87
CA PRO A 32 -14.74 -14.74 -4.73
C PRO A 32 -13.53 -15.27 -5.51
N GLN A 33 -13.22 -16.56 -5.37
CA GLN A 33 -12.09 -17.21 -6.06
C GLN A 33 -12.18 -17.16 -7.60
N SER A 34 -13.37 -16.86 -8.14
CA SER A 34 -13.65 -16.76 -9.58
C SER A 34 -13.22 -15.44 -10.23
N VAL A 35 -12.87 -14.43 -9.43
CA VAL A 35 -12.31 -13.16 -9.91
C VAL A 35 -10.85 -13.17 -9.46
N GLY A 36 -9.92 -13.27 -10.41
CA GLY A 36 -8.48 -13.13 -10.12
C GLY A 36 -8.29 -11.96 -9.16
N VAL A 37 -7.75 -12.26 -7.98
CA VAL A 37 -7.78 -11.43 -6.76
C VAL A 37 -7.79 -9.93 -7.08
N GLY A 38 -8.97 -9.30 -6.99
CA GLY A 38 -9.11 -7.85 -7.06
C GLY A 38 -8.82 -7.18 -8.42
N ALA A 39 -8.78 -7.90 -9.55
CA ALA A 39 -8.52 -7.33 -10.87
C ALA A 39 -9.45 -6.14 -11.21
N ASP A 40 -10.72 -6.19 -10.81
CA ASP A 40 -11.67 -5.09 -11.06
C ASP A 40 -11.40 -3.84 -10.18
N LEU A 41 -10.87 -4.03 -8.98
CA LEU A 41 -10.65 -2.93 -8.02
C LEU A 41 -9.25 -2.33 -8.14
N PHE A 42 -8.24 -3.19 -8.16
CA PHE A 42 -6.83 -2.81 -8.14
C PHE A 42 -6.22 -2.77 -9.55
N GLY A 43 -6.92 -3.27 -10.58
CA GLY A 43 -6.37 -3.41 -11.93
C GLY A 43 -5.24 -4.43 -11.94
N ASP A 44 -4.18 -4.14 -12.70
CA ASP A 44 -2.98 -4.97 -12.82
C ASP A 44 -1.97 -4.76 -11.67
N VAL A 45 -2.37 -4.07 -10.59
CA VAL A 45 -1.50 -3.79 -9.45
C VAL A 45 -1.22 -5.09 -8.67
N PRO A 46 0.04 -5.37 -8.28
CA PRO A 46 0.36 -6.55 -7.49
C PRO A 46 -0.31 -6.52 -6.11
N VAL A 47 -0.99 -7.62 -5.77
CA VAL A 47 -1.56 -7.89 -4.46
C VAL A 47 -0.70 -8.92 -3.73
N ASN A 48 0.09 -8.45 -2.78
CA ASN A 48 1.01 -9.27 -1.99
C ASN A 48 0.35 -9.73 -0.70
N GLU A 49 0.62 -10.98 -0.32
CA GLU A 49 0.19 -11.52 0.97
C GLU A 49 0.97 -10.85 2.11
N SER A 50 0.25 -10.50 3.17
CA SER A 50 0.79 -9.78 4.32
C SER A 50 -0.03 -10.10 5.56
N VAL A 51 0.48 -9.81 6.76
CA VAL A 51 -0.30 -9.91 8.00
C VAL A 51 -1.13 -8.64 8.28
N VAL A 52 -0.96 -7.60 7.45
CA VAL A 52 -1.70 -6.33 7.55
C VAL A 52 -2.32 -5.97 6.20
N ASP A 53 -3.50 -5.34 6.28
CA ASP A 53 -4.19 -4.76 5.15
C ASP A 53 -3.71 -3.33 4.90
N ALA A 54 -3.04 -3.09 3.78
CA ALA A 54 -2.46 -1.79 3.45
C ALA A 54 -2.35 -1.55 1.93
N MET A 55 -2.15 -0.30 1.54
CA MET A 55 -2.00 0.09 0.13
C MET A 55 -0.79 1.00 -0.04
N TRP A 56 0.05 0.68 -1.01
CA TRP A 56 1.17 1.50 -1.43
C TRP A 56 0.73 2.47 -2.52
N PHE A 57 0.91 3.76 -2.28
CA PHE A 57 0.65 4.82 -3.23
C PHE A 57 1.94 5.50 -3.63
N ARG A 58 2.05 5.92 -4.89
CA ARG A 58 3.15 6.74 -5.38
C ARG A 58 2.64 8.00 -6.07
N ARG A 59 3.43 9.05 -6.03
CA ARG A 59 3.14 10.31 -6.73
C ARG A 59 4.45 11.00 -7.08
N GLU A 60 4.51 11.53 -8.30
CA GLU A 60 5.62 12.40 -8.70
C GLU A 60 5.72 13.61 -7.76
N ALA A 61 6.94 13.91 -7.33
CA ALA A 61 7.28 15.06 -6.51
C ALA A 61 8.14 16.06 -7.32
N GLN A 62 8.53 17.16 -6.69
CA GLN A 62 9.36 18.17 -7.35
C GLN A 62 10.73 17.61 -7.71
N GLU A 63 11.29 18.07 -8.84
CA GLU A 63 12.66 17.77 -9.27
C GLU A 63 12.90 16.28 -9.60
N GLY A 64 11.86 15.58 -10.05
CA GLY A 64 11.98 14.17 -10.49
C GLY A 64 11.97 13.16 -9.34
N ARG A 65 11.84 13.63 -8.09
CA ARG A 65 11.65 12.78 -6.92
C ARG A 65 10.31 12.06 -6.97
N GLU A 66 10.21 10.95 -6.25
CA GLU A 66 8.96 10.20 -6.16
C GLU A 66 8.58 9.98 -4.69
N ALA A 67 7.39 10.46 -4.32
CA ALA A 67 6.83 10.24 -3.00
C ALA A 67 6.10 8.89 -2.97
N TRP A 68 6.34 8.08 -1.96
CA TRP A 68 5.70 6.80 -1.71
C TRP A 68 5.05 6.79 -0.33
N GLU A 69 3.77 6.47 -0.28
CA GLU A 69 3.01 6.37 0.96
C GLU A 69 2.45 4.97 1.16
N LEU A 70 2.74 4.36 2.32
CA LEU A 70 2.14 3.12 2.78
C LEU A 70 0.99 3.44 3.72
N ARG A 71 -0.25 3.17 3.28
CA ARG A 71 -1.47 3.48 4.02
C ARG A 71 -2.07 2.21 4.63
N LEU A 72 -2.21 2.18 5.96
CA LEU A 72 -2.97 1.14 6.65
C LEU A 72 -4.46 1.23 6.30
N VAL A 73 -5.06 0.11 5.93
CA VAL A 73 -6.52 -0.03 5.71
C VAL A 73 -7.14 -0.60 6.98
N GLY A 74 -7.09 0.19 8.06
CA GLY A 74 -7.53 -0.20 9.39
C GLY A 74 -7.88 1.01 10.26
N ASP A 75 -8.37 0.75 11.47
CA ASP A 75 -8.62 1.79 12.48
C ASP A 75 -7.67 1.60 13.68
N PRO A 76 -7.04 2.67 14.19
CA PRO A 76 -7.06 4.04 13.68
C PRO A 76 -6.29 4.20 12.36
N PRO A 77 -6.58 5.25 11.56
CA PRO A 77 -5.85 5.52 10.33
C PRO A 77 -4.38 5.80 10.63
N PHE A 78 -3.49 5.18 9.86
CA PHE A 78 -2.05 5.35 9.99
C PHE A 78 -1.38 5.23 8.61
N ALA A 79 -0.34 6.02 8.38
CA ALA A 79 0.42 6.00 7.14
C ALA A 79 1.90 6.31 7.40
N LEU A 80 2.76 5.75 6.54
CA LEU A 80 4.18 6.07 6.47
C LEU A 80 4.45 6.67 5.10
N LEU A 81 5.27 7.72 5.04
CA LEU A 81 5.61 8.44 3.81
C LEU A 81 7.12 8.48 3.67
N GLU A 82 7.61 8.22 2.46
CA GLU A 82 9.00 8.41 2.07
C GLU A 82 9.09 9.16 0.74
N VAL A 83 10.17 9.92 0.53
CA VAL A 83 10.46 10.58 -0.74
C VAL A 83 11.81 10.10 -1.23
N PHE A 84 11.81 9.46 -2.40
CA PHE A 84 13.01 8.93 -3.01
C PHE A 84 13.63 9.92 -4.00
N GLU A 85 14.96 9.99 -4.00
CA GLU A 85 15.73 10.78 -4.95
C GLU A 85 15.78 10.10 -6.32
N PRO A 86 15.86 10.86 -7.43
CA PRO A 86 15.81 10.29 -8.78
C PRO A 86 17.03 9.42 -9.13
N ASP A 87 18.16 9.61 -8.45
CA ASP A 87 19.40 8.86 -8.63
C ASP A 87 19.58 7.73 -7.62
N GLU A 88 18.61 7.53 -6.72
CA GLU A 88 18.61 6.43 -5.75
C GLU A 88 18.39 5.08 -6.45
N ALA A 89 19.23 4.10 -6.12
CA ALA A 89 19.14 2.78 -6.73
C ALA A 89 17.85 2.05 -6.31
N GLU A 90 17.21 1.35 -7.23
CA GLU A 90 15.93 0.68 -6.96
C GLU A 90 16.03 -0.39 -5.84
N GLU A 91 17.21 -0.98 -5.65
CA GLU A 91 17.48 -1.91 -4.54
C GLU A 91 17.39 -1.20 -3.17
N ASP A 92 18.02 -0.04 -3.03
CA ASP A 92 17.97 0.77 -1.81
C ASP A 92 16.54 1.24 -1.53
N ARG A 93 15.83 1.70 -2.56
CA ARG A 93 14.42 2.11 -2.47
C ARG A 93 13.53 0.96 -2.01
N GLU A 94 13.79 -0.26 -2.49
CA GLU A 94 13.04 -1.45 -2.08
C GLU A 94 13.33 -1.84 -0.63
N ASP A 95 14.56 -1.69 -0.16
CA ASP A 95 14.91 -1.95 1.23
C ASP A 95 14.21 -0.97 2.18
N VAL A 96 14.15 0.32 1.83
CA VAL A 96 13.37 1.31 2.59
C VAL A 96 11.88 0.96 2.59
N ARG A 97 11.31 0.53 1.44
CA ARG A 97 9.91 0.07 1.40
C ARG A 97 9.68 -1.13 2.31
N ARG A 98 10.58 -2.13 2.32
CA ARG A 98 10.49 -3.29 3.23
C ARG A 98 10.53 -2.86 4.70
N GLU A 99 11.38 -1.88 5.03
CA GLU A 99 11.44 -1.34 6.38
C GLU A 99 10.13 -0.62 6.77
N MET A 100 9.56 0.18 5.86
CA MET A 100 8.25 0.80 6.08
C MET A 100 7.16 -0.25 6.31
N GLU A 101 7.14 -1.35 5.55
CA GLU A 101 6.20 -2.44 5.80
C GLU A 101 6.40 -3.08 7.19
N ALA A 102 7.65 -3.30 7.61
CA ALA A 102 7.95 -3.83 8.93
C ALA A 102 7.43 -2.89 10.04
N ARG A 103 7.73 -1.59 9.95
CA ARG A 103 7.22 -0.56 10.88
C ARG A 103 5.69 -0.51 10.91
N LEU A 104 5.03 -0.66 9.76
CA LEU A 104 3.57 -0.70 9.69
C LEU A 104 3.00 -1.92 10.42
N ARG A 105 3.61 -3.10 10.23
CA ARG A 105 3.20 -4.34 10.91
C ARG A 105 3.35 -4.23 12.42
N GLU A 106 4.47 -3.70 12.90
CA GLU A 106 4.69 -3.43 14.33
C GLU A 106 3.62 -2.51 14.90
N ARG A 107 3.25 -1.45 14.16
CA ARG A 107 2.21 -0.50 14.57
C ARG A 107 0.81 -1.10 14.60
N ALA A 108 0.53 -2.06 13.72
CA ALA A 108 -0.77 -2.72 13.59
C ALA A 108 -0.92 -3.93 14.54
N ALA A 109 0.18 -4.42 15.11
CA ALA A 109 0.13 -5.50 16.08
C ALA A 109 -0.70 -5.09 17.31
N PRO A 110 -1.54 -6.00 17.86
CA PRO A 110 -2.24 -5.74 19.11
C PRO A 110 -1.24 -5.51 20.25
N PRO A 111 -1.58 -4.68 21.26
CA PRO A 111 -0.75 -4.57 22.46
C PRO A 111 -0.65 -5.93 23.15
N ALA A 112 0.56 -6.27 23.59
CA ALA A 112 0.89 -7.51 24.31
C ALA A 112 0.21 -7.58 25.69
#